data_AF-A0A934FR67-F1
#
_entry.id   AF-A0A934FR67-F1
#
_cell.length_a   1.000
_cell.length_b   1.000
_cell.length_c   1.000
_cell.angle_alpha   90.00
_cell.angle_beta   90.00
_cell.angle_gamma   90.00
#
_symmetry.space_group_name_H-M   'P 1'
#
loop_
_entity.id
_entity.type
_entity.pdbx_description
1 polymer ?
#
loop_
_entity_poly.entity_id
_entity_poly.type
_entity_poly.pdbx_seq_one_letter_code
_entity_poly.pdbx_strand_id
1 'polypeptide(L)'
;MSALLRTASVVVVLLLTALASCSFYSTAVDWNGRVGPNGRPVHYRSGTRVGFNLFVVLPFVGRTDVNEMVDRMSATVAEEKGDVVRIVQADSENYWYGWSPLTWIITPVVTSIDVEFEPSTEALAAAERERQAQSARDQRQVQPLDLPPATPPDRQRPAHRDGE
;
A
#
# COMPACT_ATOMS: atom_id res chain seq x y z
N MET A 1 -17.49 18.66 40.05
CA MET A 1 -17.41 17.27 39.53
C MET A 1 -18.23 17.05 38.24
N SER A 2 -19.41 17.64 38.06
CA SER A 2 -20.25 17.40 36.86
C SER A 2 -19.67 17.92 35.52
N ALA A 3 -18.90 19.02 35.52
CA ALA A 3 -18.32 19.58 34.29
C ALA A 3 -17.12 18.76 33.75
N LEU A 4 -16.30 18.18 34.63
CA LEU A 4 -15.15 17.35 34.27
C LEU A 4 -15.58 15.97 33.70
N LEU A 5 -16.68 15.39 34.20
CA LEU A 5 -17.24 14.16 33.62
C LEU A 5 -17.84 14.39 32.22
N ARG A 6 -18.42 15.57 31.97
CA ARG A 6 -19.00 15.91 30.67
C ARG A 6 -17.94 16.10 29.60
N THR A 7 -16.84 16.80 29.90
CA THR A 7 -15.74 16.99 28.94
C THR A 7 -15.00 15.68 28.65
N ALA A 8 -14.77 14.84 29.66
CA ALA A 8 -14.15 13.53 29.47
C ALA A 8 -14.99 12.62 28.55
N SER A 9 -16.33 12.62 28.71
CA SER A 9 -17.22 11.82 27.86
C SER A 9 -17.21 12.27 26.40
N VAL A 10 -17.18 13.59 26.14
CA VAL A 10 -17.10 14.13 24.77
C VAL A 10 -15.78 13.76 24.11
N VAL A 11 -14.66 13.86 24.82
CA VAL A 11 -13.34 13.48 24.28
C VAL A 11 -13.27 12.00 23.95
N VAL A 12 -13.80 11.12 24.82
CA VAL A 12 -13.83 9.67 24.57
C VAL A 12 -14.70 9.35 23.36
N VAL A 13 -15.89 9.95 23.22
CA VAL A 13 -16.74 9.75 22.04
C VAL A 13 -16.04 10.23 20.77
N LEU A 14 -15.40 11.40 20.80
CA LEU A 14 -14.68 11.92 19.63
C LEU A 14 -13.51 11.00 19.22
N LEU A 15 -12.76 10.50 20.20
CA LEU A 15 -11.63 9.59 19.97
C LEU A 15 -12.11 8.26 19.38
N LEU A 16 -13.21 7.69 19.93
CA LEU A 16 -13.80 6.46 19.41
C LEU A 16 -14.32 6.64 17.98
N THR A 17 -14.94 7.78 17.66
CA THR A 17 -15.38 8.06 16.28
C THR A 17 -14.22 8.26 15.30
N ALA A 18 -13.11 8.86 15.74
CA ALA A 18 -11.93 9.05 14.91
C ALA A 18 -11.23 7.71 14.57
N LEU A 19 -11.24 6.76 15.50
CA LEU A 19 -10.65 5.44 15.29
C LEU A 19 -11.56 4.49 14.49
N ALA A 20 -12.88 4.67 14.56
CA ALA A 20 -13.88 3.76 13.98
C ALA A 20 -14.11 3.87 12.47
N SER A 21 -13.28 4.63 11.74
CA SER A 21 -13.33 4.66 10.26
C SER A 21 -11.94 4.65 9.63
N CYS A 22 -10.94 4.07 10.31
CA CYS A 22 -9.66 3.86 9.67
C CYS A 22 -9.78 2.70 8.66
N SER A 23 -9.35 2.95 7.43
CA SER A 23 -9.17 1.91 6.41
C SER A 23 -7.77 2.03 5.87
N PHE A 24 -7.05 0.93 5.91
CA PHE A 24 -5.69 0.80 5.42
C PHE A 24 -5.76 0.12 4.07
N TYR A 25 -5.10 0.69 3.06
CA TYR A 25 -5.00 0.09 1.75
C TYR A 25 -3.53 -0.01 1.36
N SER A 26 -3.17 -1.12 0.73
CA SER A 26 -1.84 -1.36 0.17
C SER A 26 -1.99 -1.94 -1.21
N THR A 27 -1.25 -1.41 -2.19
CA THR A 27 -1.26 -1.91 -3.57
C THR A 27 0.14 -2.37 -3.95
N ALA A 28 0.26 -3.60 -4.42
CA ALA A 28 1.48 -4.15 -4.98
C ALA A 28 1.33 -4.32 -6.50
N VAL A 29 2.23 -3.68 -7.24
CA VAL A 29 2.23 -3.63 -8.72
C VAL A 29 3.39 -4.40 -9.33
N ASP A 30 4.40 -4.75 -8.53
CA ASP A 30 5.59 -5.47 -8.98
C ASP A 30 5.48 -6.96 -8.67
N TRP A 31 5.61 -7.75 -9.73
CA TRP A 31 5.52 -9.21 -9.69
C TRP A 31 6.78 -9.87 -10.26
N ASN A 32 7.92 -9.18 -10.31
CA ASN A 32 9.16 -9.70 -10.89
C ASN A 32 8.96 -10.20 -12.33
N GLY A 33 8.22 -9.44 -13.14
CA GLY A 33 7.90 -9.77 -14.52
C GLY A 33 6.87 -10.90 -14.71
N ARG A 34 6.23 -11.37 -13.64
CA ARG A 34 5.13 -12.34 -13.74
C ARG A 34 3.82 -11.65 -14.10
N VAL A 35 2.95 -12.41 -14.76
CA VAL A 35 1.62 -12.00 -15.18
C VAL A 35 0.58 -12.84 -14.45
N GLY A 36 -0.65 -12.33 -14.37
CA GLY A 36 -1.75 -13.05 -13.75
C GLY A 36 -2.19 -14.28 -14.54
N PRO A 37 -3.20 -15.03 -14.04
CA PRO A 37 -3.67 -16.28 -14.65
C PRO A 37 -4.09 -16.17 -16.11
N ASN A 38 -4.53 -14.98 -16.54
CA ASN A 38 -4.97 -14.70 -17.91
C ASN A 38 -3.83 -14.26 -18.85
N GLY A 39 -2.58 -14.30 -18.38
CA GLY A 39 -1.43 -13.80 -19.15
C GLY A 39 -1.33 -12.27 -19.22
N ARG A 40 -2.19 -11.54 -18.50
CA ARG A 40 -2.20 -10.07 -18.43
C ARG A 40 -1.57 -9.56 -17.12
N PRO A 41 -1.00 -8.35 -17.10
CA PRO A 41 -0.55 -7.73 -15.85
C PRO A 41 -1.72 -7.58 -14.88
N VAL A 42 -1.48 -7.86 -13.60
CA VAL A 42 -2.46 -7.71 -12.53
C VAL A 42 -1.86 -6.87 -11.41
N HIS A 43 -2.67 -6.08 -10.73
CA HIS A 43 -2.30 -5.40 -9.49
C HIS A 43 -2.93 -6.14 -8.32
N TYR A 44 -2.17 -6.31 -7.25
CA TYR A 44 -2.69 -6.81 -5.98
C TYR A 44 -3.04 -5.62 -5.09
N ARG A 45 -4.20 -5.66 -4.46
CA ARG A 45 -4.60 -4.68 -3.47
C ARG A 45 -5.16 -5.38 -2.25
N SER A 46 -4.59 -5.05 -1.09
CA SER A 46 -5.12 -5.42 0.21
C SER A 46 -5.79 -4.21 0.83
N GLY A 47 -6.92 -4.42 1.50
CA GLY A 47 -7.52 -3.39 2.33
C GLY A 47 -8.13 -3.94 3.60
N THR A 48 -7.81 -3.27 4.70
CA THR A 48 -8.23 -3.63 6.05
C THR A 48 -9.04 -2.51 6.63
N ARG A 49 -10.20 -2.83 7.19
CA ARG A 49 -11.08 -1.88 7.87
C ARG A 49 -11.37 -2.35 9.28
N VAL A 50 -11.37 -1.39 10.20
CA VAL A 50 -11.73 -1.61 11.60
C VAL A 50 -13.10 -1.02 11.86
N GLY A 51 -13.97 -1.84 12.45
CA GLY A 51 -15.32 -1.49 12.85
C GLY A 51 -15.59 -1.93 14.28
N PHE A 52 -16.79 -1.64 14.76
CA PHE A 52 -17.23 -1.98 16.10
C PHE A 52 -18.64 -2.54 16.12
N ASN A 53 -18.83 -3.65 16.82
CA ASN A 53 -20.14 -4.19 17.17
C ASN A 53 -20.51 -3.76 18.60
N LEU A 54 -21.79 -3.48 18.82
CA LEU A 54 -22.41 -3.39 20.13
C LEU A 54 -22.88 -4.78 20.56
N PHE A 55 -22.65 -5.14 21.82
CA PHE A 55 -23.03 -6.44 22.38
C PHE A 55 -22.52 -7.65 21.57
N VAL A 56 -21.30 -7.55 21.01
CA VAL A 56 -20.65 -8.56 20.15
C VAL A 56 -21.28 -8.78 18.77
N VAL A 57 -22.60 -8.60 18.64
CA VAL A 57 -23.36 -9.01 17.44
C VAL A 57 -23.94 -7.86 16.63
N LEU A 58 -24.26 -6.71 17.22
CA LEU A 58 -24.95 -5.63 16.51
C LEU A 58 -23.93 -4.68 15.87
N PRO A 59 -23.79 -4.59 14.53
CA PRO A 59 -22.88 -3.63 13.93
C PRO A 59 -23.28 -2.21 14.33
N PHE A 60 -22.35 -1.46 14.92
CA PHE A 60 -22.61 -0.13 15.47
C PHE A 60 -21.95 0.97 14.63
N VAL A 61 -20.62 0.91 14.48
CA VAL A 61 -19.85 1.90 13.71
C VAL A 61 -18.85 1.20 12.80
N GLY A 62 -18.72 1.71 11.57
CA GLY A 62 -17.81 1.16 10.60
C GLY A 62 -18.26 -0.24 10.19
N ARG A 63 -19.35 -0.33 9.43
CA ARG A 63 -19.75 -1.59 8.82
C ARG A 63 -18.54 -2.18 8.07
N THR A 64 -18.19 -3.39 8.48
CA THR A 64 -17.03 -4.16 8.05
C THR A 64 -17.50 -5.48 7.45
N ASP A 65 -18.77 -5.56 7.06
CA ASP A 65 -19.24 -6.77 6.39
C ASP A 65 -18.50 -6.95 5.06
N VAL A 66 -18.20 -8.22 4.75
CA VAL A 66 -17.41 -8.58 3.57
C VAL A 66 -18.06 -8.03 2.30
N ASN A 67 -19.39 -8.02 2.20
CA ASN A 67 -20.10 -7.51 1.01
C ASN A 67 -19.84 -6.01 0.81
N GLU A 68 -19.97 -5.20 1.86
CA GLU A 68 -19.64 -3.77 1.79
C GLU A 68 -18.17 -3.53 1.44
N MET A 69 -17.26 -4.36 1.97
CA MET A 69 -15.84 -4.27 1.61
C MET A 69 -15.59 -4.64 0.14
N VAL A 70 -16.29 -5.65 -0.40
CA VAL A 70 -16.24 -6.00 -1.83
C VAL A 70 -16.79 -4.86 -2.69
N ASP A 71 -17.94 -4.31 -2.33
CA ASP A 71 -18.55 -3.18 -3.05
C ASP A 71 -17.63 -1.96 -3.08
N ARG A 72 -16.99 -1.65 -1.94
CA ARG A 72 -16.01 -0.56 -1.88
C ARG A 72 -14.76 -0.84 -2.71
N MET A 73 -14.19 -2.05 -2.59
CA MET A 73 -13.00 -2.42 -3.35
C MET A 73 -13.25 -2.40 -4.85
N SER A 74 -14.39 -2.94 -5.28
CA SER A 74 -14.79 -2.90 -6.69
C SER A 74 -15.05 -1.48 -7.19
N ALA A 75 -15.66 -0.61 -6.38
CA ALA A 75 -15.81 0.81 -6.71
C ALA A 75 -14.45 1.50 -6.89
N THR A 76 -13.49 1.26 -5.99
CA THR A 76 -12.13 1.84 -6.12
C THR A 76 -11.40 1.31 -7.36
N VAL A 77 -11.55 0.02 -7.70
CA VAL A 77 -10.98 -0.51 -8.94
C VAL A 77 -11.65 0.14 -10.17
N ALA A 78 -12.96 0.37 -10.13
CA ALA A 78 -13.67 1.04 -11.21
C ALA A 78 -13.21 2.50 -11.38
N GLU A 79 -12.91 3.22 -10.30
CA GLU A 79 -12.30 4.56 -10.35
C GLU A 79 -10.93 4.56 -11.04
N GLU A 80 -10.17 3.47 -10.90
CA GLU A 80 -8.90 3.24 -11.60
C GLU A 80 -9.06 2.70 -13.03
N LYS A 81 -10.30 2.59 -13.50
CA LYS A 81 -10.70 2.04 -14.80
C LYS A 81 -10.24 0.58 -14.99
N GLY A 82 -10.17 -0.19 -13.91
CA GLY A 82 -9.94 -1.64 -13.98
C GLY A 82 -11.24 -2.39 -14.28
N ASP A 83 -11.19 -3.37 -15.17
CA ASP A 83 -12.39 -4.07 -15.68
C ASP A 83 -12.61 -5.45 -15.06
N VAL A 84 -11.55 -6.08 -14.54
CA VAL A 84 -11.59 -7.45 -14.01
C VAL A 84 -11.12 -7.41 -12.56
N VAL A 85 -11.97 -7.87 -11.65
CA VAL A 85 -11.67 -8.00 -10.22
C VAL A 85 -11.79 -9.47 -9.82
N ARG A 86 -10.79 -9.97 -9.11
CA ARG A 86 -10.77 -11.30 -8.51
C ARG A 86 -10.47 -11.16 -7.03
N ILE A 87 -11.39 -11.60 -6.19
CA ILE A 87 -11.16 -11.68 -4.74
C ILE A 87 -10.21 -12.87 -4.51
N VAL A 88 -9.09 -12.60 -3.85
CA VAL A 88 -8.09 -13.60 -3.49
C VAL A 88 -8.39 -14.16 -2.10
N GLN A 89 -8.66 -13.26 -1.15
CA GLN A 89 -8.94 -13.59 0.23
C GLN A 89 -9.92 -12.57 0.83
N ALA A 90 -10.81 -13.05 1.69
CA ALA A 90 -11.67 -12.21 2.52
C ALA A 90 -11.69 -12.81 3.92
N ASP A 91 -11.36 -12.00 4.91
CA ASP A 91 -11.27 -12.41 6.31
C ASP A 91 -11.97 -11.39 7.21
N SER A 92 -12.63 -11.87 8.26
CA SER A 92 -13.33 -11.04 9.24
C SER A 92 -13.17 -11.65 10.63
N GLU A 93 -12.53 -10.90 11.52
CA GLU A 93 -12.23 -11.31 12.88
C GLU A 93 -12.92 -10.41 13.90
N ASN A 94 -13.50 -11.05 14.91
CA ASN A 94 -14.22 -10.38 15.99
C ASN A 94 -13.48 -10.58 17.32
N TYR A 95 -12.96 -9.48 17.89
CA TYR A 95 -12.02 -9.48 19.01
C TYR A 95 -12.71 -9.38 20.38
N TRP A 96 -13.84 -10.07 20.57
CA TRP A 96 -14.59 -10.06 21.84
C TRP A 96 -13.80 -10.61 23.04
N TYR A 97 -12.74 -11.38 22.80
CA TYR A 97 -11.90 -12.01 23.83
C TYR A 97 -10.73 -11.14 24.33
N GLY A 98 -10.39 -10.05 23.64
CA GLY A 98 -9.15 -9.30 23.94
C GLY A 98 -9.16 -8.54 25.27
N TRP A 99 -10.29 -7.92 25.63
CA TRP A 99 -10.42 -7.09 26.83
C TRP A 99 -11.81 -7.23 27.46
N SER A 100 -12.10 -8.42 27.98
CA SER A 100 -13.36 -8.64 28.72
C SER A 100 -13.34 -7.89 30.06
N PRO A 101 -14.45 -7.27 30.51
CA PRO A 101 -15.79 -7.29 29.91
C PRO A 101 -16.09 -6.13 28.94
N LEU A 102 -15.15 -5.21 28.71
CA LEU A 102 -15.39 -4.04 27.84
C LEU A 102 -15.73 -4.46 26.40
N THR A 103 -14.99 -5.44 25.88
CA THR A 103 -15.18 -5.97 24.53
C THR A 103 -16.50 -6.73 24.36
N TRP A 104 -17.23 -7.02 25.43
CA TRP A 104 -18.59 -7.56 25.32
C TRP A 104 -19.62 -6.48 25.03
N ILE A 105 -19.36 -5.22 25.42
CA ILE A 105 -20.25 -4.10 25.13
C ILE A 105 -19.87 -3.48 23.79
N ILE A 106 -18.58 -3.19 23.58
CA ILE A 106 -18.06 -2.59 22.35
C ILE A 106 -16.95 -3.49 21.82
N THR A 107 -17.24 -4.19 20.74
CA THR A 107 -16.40 -5.25 20.24
C THR A 107 -15.71 -4.82 18.95
N PRO A 108 -14.36 -4.80 18.90
CA PRO A 108 -13.66 -4.49 17.67
C PRO A 108 -13.84 -5.62 16.66
N VAL A 109 -14.13 -5.25 15.43
CA VAL A 109 -14.19 -6.15 14.27
C VAL A 109 -13.18 -5.65 13.25
N VAL A 110 -12.29 -6.52 12.81
CA VAL A 110 -11.36 -6.22 11.73
C VAL A 110 -11.75 -7.05 10.53
N THR A 111 -11.83 -6.44 9.37
CA THR A 111 -12.10 -7.16 8.12
C THR A 111 -11.08 -6.76 7.08
N SER A 112 -10.47 -7.76 6.46
CA SER A 112 -9.52 -7.60 5.38
C SER A 112 -10.05 -8.24 4.11
N ILE A 113 -9.82 -7.56 3.00
CA ILE A 113 -10.08 -8.09 1.66
C ILE A 113 -8.84 -7.88 0.82
N ASP A 114 -8.45 -8.94 0.13
CA ASP A 114 -7.39 -8.95 -0.85
C ASP A 114 -8.00 -9.21 -2.23
N VAL A 115 -7.73 -8.30 -3.16
CA VAL A 115 -8.19 -8.37 -4.54
C VAL A 115 -7.02 -8.29 -5.49
N GLU A 116 -7.12 -9.06 -6.57
CA GLU A 116 -6.35 -8.82 -7.78
C GLU A 116 -7.26 -8.16 -8.81
N PHE A 117 -6.70 -7.19 -9.54
CA PHE A 117 -7.42 -6.57 -10.63
C PHE A 117 -6.53 -6.29 -11.83
N GLU A 118 -7.12 -6.27 -13.01
CA GLU A 118 -6.44 -5.87 -14.24
C GLU A 118 -6.47 -4.33 -14.35
N PRO A 119 -5.32 -3.65 -14.28
CA PRO A 119 -5.27 -2.19 -14.36
C PRO A 119 -5.56 -1.69 -15.77
N SER A 120 -5.99 -0.43 -15.87
CA SER A 120 -6.20 0.23 -17.15
C SER A 120 -4.90 0.40 -17.95
N THR A 121 -5.03 0.55 -19.28
CA THR A 121 -3.91 0.80 -20.18
C THR A 121 -3.13 2.06 -19.81
N GLU A 122 -3.83 3.10 -19.33
CA GLU A 122 -3.24 4.35 -18.83
C GLU A 122 -2.38 4.11 -17.58
N ALA A 123 -2.90 3.33 -16.62
CA ALA A 123 -2.17 2.99 -15.39
C ALA A 123 -0.91 2.16 -15.69
N LEU A 124 -1.00 1.21 -16.63
CA LEU A 124 0.16 0.43 -17.09
C LEU A 124 1.25 1.32 -17.71
N ALA A 125 0.85 2.24 -18.59
CA ALA A 125 1.79 3.18 -19.20
C ALA A 125 2.44 4.11 -18.16
N ALA A 126 1.70 4.54 -17.14
CA ALA A 126 2.26 5.33 -16.04
C ALA A 126 3.29 4.53 -15.22
N ALA A 127 2.97 3.29 -14.83
CA ALA A 127 3.87 2.42 -14.08
C ALA A 127 5.15 2.08 -14.87
N GLU A 128 5.06 1.97 -16.20
CA GLU A 128 6.23 1.74 -17.03
C GLU A 128 7.13 2.98 -17.15
N ARG A 129 6.54 4.19 -17.26
CA ARG A 129 7.30 5.45 -17.20
C ARG A 129 8.03 5.61 -15.87
N GLU A 130 7.39 5.28 -14.76
CA GLU A 130 8.02 5.33 -13.44
C GLU A 130 9.20 4.35 -13.33
N ARG A 131 9.02 3.10 -13.78
CA ARG A 131 10.11 2.11 -13.83
C ARG A 131 11.28 2.55 -14.71
N GLN A 132 11.01 3.17 -15.85
CA GLN A 132 12.05 3.75 -16.72
C GLN A 132 12.76 4.91 -16.04
N ALA A 133 12.03 5.81 -15.39
CA ALA A 133 12.61 6.93 -14.66
C ALA A 133 13.47 6.47 -13.47
N GLN A 134 13.04 5.42 -12.77
CA GLN A 134 13.78 4.83 -11.66
C GLN A 134 15.05 4.14 -12.14
N SER A 135 14.95 3.30 -13.18
CA SER A 135 16.12 2.69 -13.83
C SER A 135 17.15 3.74 -14.29
N ALA A 136 16.68 4.87 -14.83
CA ALA A 136 17.55 5.97 -15.24
C ALA A 136 18.19 6.72 -14.05
N ARG A 137 17.54 6.77 -12.88
CA ARG A 137 18.13 7.32 -11.64
C ARG A 137 19.18 6.38 -11.07
N ASP A 138 18.87 5.09 -11.00
CA ASP A 138 19.78 4.08 -10.50
C ASP A 138 21.05 4.01 -11.37
N GLN A 139 20.91 4.06 -12.69
CA GLN A 139 22.06 4.16 -13.61
C GLN A 139 22.92 5.41 -13.40
N ARG A 140 22.33 6.57 -13.09
CA ARG A 140 23.11 7.78 -12.76
C ARG A 140 23.84 7.64 -11.43
N GLN A 141 23.24 6.96 -10.45
CA GLN A 141 23.84 6.78 -9.13
C GLN A 141 24.97 5.75 -9.15
N VAL A 142 24.92 4.78 -10.06
CA VAL A 142 25.98 3.79 -10.29
C VAL A 142 27.12 4.33 -11.17
N GLN A 143 26.95 5.50 -11.82
CA GLN A 143 28.04 6.15 -12.54
C GLN A 143 29.11 6.59 -11.53
N PRO A 144 30.30 5.96 -11.50
CA PRO A 144 31.27 6.17 -10.43
C PRO A 144 31.76 7.62 -10.45
N LEU A 145 31.70 8.30 -9.30
CA LEU A 145 32.37 9.58 -9.07
C LEU A 145 33.90 9.44 -9.02
N ASP A 146 34.43 8.25 -9.34
CA ASP A 146 35.83 7.84 -9.27
C ASP A 146 36.37 7.41 -10.64
N LEU A 147 36.00 8.08 -11.73
CA LEU A 147 36.90 8.05 -12.89
C LEU A 147 38.16 8.84 -12.48
N PRO A 148 39.33 8.19 -12.32
CA PRO A 148 40.56 8.94 -12.08
C PRO A 148 40.69 9.97 -13.21
N PRO A 149 41.12 11.21 -12.91
CA PRO A 149 41.27 12.24 -13.93
C PRO A 149 42.10 11.65 -15.07
N ALA A 150 41.57 11.71 -16.29
CA ALA A 150 42.20 11.14 -17.47
C ALA A 150 43.68 11.52 -17.45
N THR A 151 44.57 10.54 -17.32
CA THR A 151 46.00 10.79 -17.30
C THR A 151 46.33 11.51 -18.60
N PRO A 152 46.88 12.74 -18.54
CA PRO A 152 47.20 13.48 -19.76
C PRO A 152 48.06 12.59 -20.65
N PRO A 153 47.79 12.55 -21.97
CA PRO A 153 48.55 11.70 -22.88
C PRO A 153 50.03 12.02 -22.70
N ASP A 154 50.78 11.00 -22.27
CA ASP A 154 52.18 11.10 -21.93
C ASP A 154 52.90 11.67 -23.15
N ARG A 155 53.45 12.89 -23.02
CA ARG A 155 54.23 13.51 -24.09
C ARG A 155 55.42 12.59 -24.34
N GLN A 156 55.35 11.82 -25.42
CA GLN A 156 56.41 10.94 -25.88
C GLN A 156 57.74 11.71 -25.83
N ARG A 157 58.60 11.34 -24.87
CA ARG A 157 59.95 11.87 -24.74
C ARG A 157 60.74 11.39 -25.97
N PRO A 158 61.29 12.28 -26.80
CA PRO A 158 62.11 11.84 -27.93
C PRO A 158 63.33 11.09 -27.41
N ALA A 159 63.60 9.92 -28.00
CA ALA A 159 64.71 9.06 -27.66
C ALA A 159 66.03 9.82 -27.79
N HIS A 160 66.80 9.86 -26.70
CA HIS A 160 68.16 10.36 -26.68
C HIS A 160 69.01 9.40 -27.54
N ARG A 161 69.51 9.93 -28.67
CA ARG A 161 70.43 9.20 -29.55
C ARG A 161 71.82 9.33 -28.95
N ASP A 162 72.33 8.26 -28.37
CA ASP A 162 73.71 8.18 -27.90
C ASP A 162 74.65 8.26 -29.11
N GLY A 163 75.57 9.21 -29.05
CA GLY A 163 76.60 9.45 -30.06
C GLY A 163 77.87 8.67 -29.75
N GLU A 164 78.50 8.24 -30.85
CA GLU A 164 79.84 7.66 -30.99
C GLU A 164 80.97 8.55 -30.47
#